data_AF-Q5KEV9-F1
#
_entry.id   AF-Q5KEV9-F1
#
_cell.length_a   1.000
_cell.length_b   1.000
_cell.length_c   1.000
_cell.angle_alpha   90.00
_cell.angle_beta   90.00
_cell.angle_gamma   90.00
#
_symmetry.space_group_name_H-M   'P 1'
#
loop_
_entity.id
_entity.type
_entity.pdbx_description
1 polymer ?
#
loop_
_entity_poly.entity_id
_entity_poly.type
_entity_poly.pdbx_seq_one_letter_code
_entity_poly.pdbx_strand_id
1 'polypeptide(L)'
;MAIQTVFLNFPSPLSSLQLQLPSTTLISSLPVPPTLASSSYLRTASSGPLSLSTPLSDLIHENAPSHPITLHVIPRMLGGKGGFGSQLRAAGGRMSSGKATNVDSCRDLSGRRLGTIKEAQRQAELLESEPALRAQAQAAEKAKLEALERKLGINAAESSEDGSKRKIEDVDLAELARKKHKFEDNKFLEESREINDNVRSAVSAALLLKKKKKAKSAGNEKGKEKAVVDEKTEQAKKAEKDRLDMPPPVAAGAATTA
;
A
#
# COMPACT_ATOMS: atom_id res chain seq x y z
N MET A 1 42.47 -15.24 55.47
CA MET A 1 41.45 -15.58 54.46
C MET A 1 41.27 -14.35 53.58
N ALA A 2 41.52 -14.43 52.29
CA ALA A 2 41.28 -13.30 51.39
C ALA A 2 39.76 -13.14 51.24
N ILE A 3 39.23 -11.97 51.61
CA ILE A 3 37.81 -11.65 51.51
C ILE A 3 37.62 -10.90 50.19
N GLN A 4 36.66 -11.36 49.39
CA GLN A 4 36.29 -10.76 48.13
C GLN A 4 34.91 -10.13 48.21
N THR A 5 34.80 -8.92 47.64
CA THR A 5 33.49 -8.29 47.44
C THR A 5 32.86 -8.85 46.17
N VAL A 6 31.69 -9.48 46.31
CA VAL A 6 30.91 -10.03 45.18
C VAL A 6 29.60 -9.27 45.03
N PHE A 7 29.32 -8.80 43.83
CA PHE A 7 28.04 -8.22 43.45
C PHE A 7 27.23 -9.22 42.64
N LEU A 8 26.09 -9.66 43.19
CA LEU A 8 25.11 -10.49 42.49
C LEU A 8 24.03 -9.61 41.88
N ASN A 9 23.98 -9.58 40.55
CA ASN A 9 22.95 -8.88 39.79
C ASN A 9 21.86 -9.87 39.38
N PHE A 10 20.67 -9.69 39.91
CA PHE A 10 19.49 -10.49 39.59
C PHE A 10 18.67 -9.85 38.47
N PRO A 11 17.87 -10.63 37.73
CA PRO A 11 16.93 -10.08 36.77
C PRO A 11 15.79 -9.34 37.50
N SER A 12 15.26 -8.29 36.86
CA SER A 12 14.08 -7.56 37.36
C SER A 12 12.93 -8.53 37.66
N PRO A 13 12.20 -8.40 38.79
CA PRO A 13 12.18 -7.27 39.73
C PRO A 13 13.13 -7.39 40.95
N LEU A 14 14.04 -8.37 40.98
CA LEU A 14 14.89 -8.63 42.13
C LEU A 14 16.01 -7.59 42.25
N SER A 15 16.31 -7.12 43.47
CA SER A 15 17.41 -6.19 43.75
C SER A 15 18.75 -6.91 43.73
N SER A 16 19.82 -6.21 43.34
CA SER A 16 21.20 -6.71 43.45
C SER A 16 21.62 -6.90 44.91
N LEU A 17 22.54 -7.83 45.13
CA LEU A 17 23.05 -8.18 46.47
C LEU A 17 24.58 -8.04 46.49
N GLN A 18 25.10 -7.37 47.51
CA GLN A 18 26.53 -7.29 47.76
C GLN A 18 26.91 -8.24 48.90
N LEU A 19 27.93 -9.05 48.68
CA LEU A 19 28.41 -10.04 49.64
C LEU A 19 29.92 -9.89 49.85
N GLN A 20 30.37 -10.13 51.07
CA GLN A 20 31.78 -10.25 51.43
C GLN A 20 32.05 -11.73 51.71
N LEU A 21 32.66 -12.43 50.76
CA LEU A 21 32.84 -13.89 50.82
C LEU A 21 34.33 -14.25 50.76
N PRO A 22 34.77 -15.31 51.45
CA PRO A 22 36.12 -15.84 51.27
C PRO A 22 36.40 -16.23 49.82
N SER A 23 37.62 -16.02 49.34
CA SER A 23 38.03 -16.38 47.97
C SER A 23 37.89 -17.89 47.65
N THR A 24 37.80 -18.74 48.67
CA THR A 24 37.62 -20.19 48.54
C THR A 24 36.17 -20.62 48.37
N THR A 25 35.19 -19.72 48.50
CA THR A 25 33.78 -20.11 48.33
C THR A 25 33.51 -20.51 46.90
N LEU A 26 32.75 -21.60 46.72
CA LEU A 26 32.33 -22.07 45.41
C LEU A 26 31.11 -21.28 44.94
N ILE A 27 30.95 -21.17 43.62
CA ILE A 27 29.77 -20.55 43.01
C ILE A 27 28.47 -21.25 43.44
N SER A 28 28.49 -22.56 43.69
CA SER A 28 27.33 -23.31 44.19
C SER A 28 26.82 -22.86 45.57
N SER A 29 27.69 -22.27 46.39
CA SER A 29 27.33 -21.81 47.75
C SER A 29 26.78 -20.38 47.80
N LEU A 30 26.66 -19.70 46.65
CA LEU A 30 26.13 -18.34 46.60
C LEU A 30 24.62 -18.34 46.92
N PRO A 31 24.12 -17.32 47.66
CA PRO A 31 22.72 -17.22 48.06
C PRO A 31 21.85 -16.78 46.86
N VAL A 32 21.61 -17.70 45.93
CA VAL A 32 20.70 -17.53 44.80
C VAL A 32 19.35 -18.14 45.20
N PRO A 33 18.21 -17.42 45.00
CA PRO A 33 16.90 -17.98 45.27
C PRO A 33 16.71 -19.33 44.55
N PRO A 34 16.17 -20.37 45.21
CA PRO A 34 16.12 -21.73 44.67
C PRO A 34 15.32 -21.83 43.37
N THR A 35 14.28 -20.99 43.23
CA THR A 35 13.48 -20.86 42.00
C THR A 35 14.33 -20.44 40.80
N LEU A 36 15.33 -19.60 41.03
CA LEU A 36 16.23 -19.09 40.00
C LEU A 36 17.42 -20.03 39.82
N ALA A 37 17.92 -20.66 40.88
CA ALA A 37 19.08 -21.55 40.83
C ALA A 37 18.92 -22.71 39.82
N SER A 38 17.73 -23.32 39.73
CA SER A 38 17.49 -24.44 38.81
C SER A 38 17.37 -24.03 37.34
N SER A 39 16.91 -22.80 37.07
CA SER A 39 16.62 -22.32 35.73
C SER A 39 17.63 -21.29 35.24
N SER A 40 18.60 -20.85 36.04
CA SER A 40 19.55 -19.81 35.66
C SER A 40 20.98 -20.32 35.52
N TYR A 41 21.83 -19.50 34.91
CA TYR A 41 23.27 -19.65 34.96
C TYR A 41 23.90 -18.33 35.43
N LEU A 42 25.07 -18.44 36.03
CA LEU A 42 25.87 -17.30 36.47
C LEU A 42 26.90 -16.98 35.40
N ARG A 43 27.15 -15.69 35.16
CA ARG A 43 28.22 -15.21 34.27
C ARG A 43 28.89 -13.98 34.87
N THR A 44 30.13 -13.72 34.50
CA THR A 44 30.73 -12.40 34.71
C THR A 44 30.48 -11.50 33.49
N ALA A 45 30.99 -10.25 33.56
CA ALA A 45 31.05 -9.36 32.41
C ALA A 45 32.04 -9.86 31.34
N SER A 46 33.13 -10.51 31.75
CA SER A 46 34.24 -10.92 30.87
C SER A 46 34.13 -12.36 30.38
N SER A 47 33.48 -13.24 31.14
CA SER A 47 33.40 -14.68 30.85
C SER A 47 31.96 -15.15 30.62
N GLY A 48 31.85 -16.28 29.91
CA GLY A 48 30.58 -16.93 29.59
C GLY A 48 29.92 -17.60 30.81
N PRO A 49 29.05 -18.60 30.61
CA PRO A 49 28.42 -19.32 31.72
C PRO A 49 29.48 -20.00 32.59
N LEU A 50 29.44 -19.73 33.89
CA LEU A 50 30.35 -20.29 34.88
C LEU A 50 29.87 -21.67 35.35
N SER A 51 30.82 -22.55 35.67
CA SER A 51 30.52 -23.83 36.32
C SER A 51 30.25 -23.62 37.81
N LEU A 52 29.33 -24.42 38.38
CA LEU A 52 28.99 -24.35 39.81
C LEU A 52 30.15 -24.76 40.73
N SER A 53 31.16 -25.45 40.18
CA SER A 53 32.33 -25.95 40.91
C SER A 53 33.51 -24.98 40.94
N THR A 54 33.46 -23.86 40.22
CA THR A 54 34.60 -22.92 40.19
C THR A 54 34.65 -22.11 41.49
N PRO A 55 35.83 -21.96 42.11
CA PRO A 55 36.01 -21.07 43.26
C PRO A 55 36.02 -19.59 42.83
N LEU A 56 35.77 -18.69 43.79
CA LEU A 56 35.88 -17.25 43.53
C LEU A 56 37.31 -16.82 43.19
N SER A 57 38.33 -17.55 43.65
CA SER A 57 39.74 -17.27 43.35
C SER A 57 40.03 -17.19 41.86
N ASP A 58 39.41 -18.06 41.06
CA ASP A 58 39.65 -18.16 39.61
C ASP A 58 38.99 -17.00 38.83
N LEU A 59 38.11 -16.25 39.51
CA LEU A 59 37.41 -15.09 38.96
C LEU A 59 38.06 -13.76 39.36
N ILE A 60 39.09 -13.79 40.20
CA ILE A 60 39.84 -12.60 40.59
C ILE A 60 40.70 -12.16 39.41
N HIS A 61 40.76 -10.85 39.17
CA HIS A 61 41.67 -10.29 38.19
C HIS A 61 43.11 -10.33 38.72
N GLU A 62 44.01 -11.04 38.04
CA GLU A 62 45.45 -11.11 38.33
C GLU A 62 46.09 -9.71 38.53
N ASN A 63 45.62 -8.72 37.75
CA ASN A 63 46.13 -7.34 37.79
C ASN A 63 45.53 -6.48 38.92
N ALA A 64 44.44 -6.92 39.58
CA ALA A 64 43.73 -6.13 40.58
C ALA A 64 42.97 -7.04 41.58
N PRO A 65 43.66 -7.57 42.61
CA PRO A 65 43.08 -8.53 43.55
C PRO A 65 41.95 -7.94 44.42
N SER A 66 41.92 -6.63 44.61
CA SER A 66 40.86 -5.94 45.37
C SER A 66 39.61 -5.60 44.54
N HIS A 67 39.59 -5.91 43.24
CA HIS A 67 38.48 -5.52 42.37
C HIS A 67 37.23 -6.36 42.66
N PRO A 68 36.06 -5.75 42.87
CA PRO A 68 34.85 -6.50 43.17
C PRO A 68 34.43 -7.40 41.99
N ILE A 69 34.06 -8.65 42.30
CA ILE A 69 33.58 -9.60 41.30
C ILE A 69 32.11 -9.32 41.02
N THR A 70 31.76 -9.04 39.77
CA THR A 70 30.36 -8.84 39.38
C THR A 70 29.82 -10.09 38.67
N LEU A 71 28.81 -10.71 39.27
CA LEU A 71 28.12 -11.89 38.73
C LEU A 71 26.70 -11.52 38.34
N HIS A 72 26.30 -11.90 37.14
CA HIS A 72 24.94 -11.76 36.65
C HIS A 72 24.24 -13.10 36.67
N VAL A 73 23.08 -13.16 37.33
CA VAL A 73 22.19 -14.32 37.32
C VAL A 73 21.28 -14.20 36.12
N ILE A 74 21.45 -15.07 35.11
CA ILE A 74 20.65 -15.02 33.88
C ILE A 74 19.72 -16.23 33.84
N PRO A 75 18.38 -16.03 33.81
CA PRO A 75 17.45 -17.12 33.61
C PRO A 75 17.63 -17.71 32.20
N ARG A 76 17.63 -19.04 32.13
CA ARG A 76 17.62 -19.81 30.89
C ARG A 76 16.19 -19.78 30.38
N MET A 77 16.00 -19.05 29.30
CA MET A 77 14.73 -19.06 28.58
C MET A 77 14.58 -20.42 27.89
N LEU A 78 13.42 -21.07 28.06
CA LEU A 78 13.07 -22.35 27.40
C LEU A 78 12.81 -22.20 25.89
N GLY A 79 13.37 -21.17 25.24
CA GLY A 79 13.13 -20.85 23.83
C GLY A 79 14.42 -20.87 23.01
N GLY A 80 14.42 -21.61 21.90
CA GLY A 80 15.44 -21.51 20.86
C GLY A 80 15.53 -20.07 20.35
N LYS A 81 16.75 -19.60 20.05
CA LYS A 81 17.06 -18.24 19.56
C LYS A 81 16.00 -17.82 18.53
N GLY A 82 15.11 -16.92 18.97
CA GLY A 82 13.82 -16.67 18.35
C GLY A 82 13.93 -16.24 16.89
N GLY A 83 12.80 -16.32 16.18
CA GLY A 83 12.62 -16.02 14.76
C GLY A 83 13.07 -14.64 14.27
N PHE A 84 13.80 -13.85 15.05
CA PHE A 84 14.52 -12.68 14.56
C PHE A 84 15.50 -13.05 13.43
N GLY A 85 16.24 -14.15 13.55
CA GLY A 85 17.11 -14.62 12.46
C GLY A 85 16.34 -15.06 11.21
N SER A 86 15.15 -15.66 11.38
CA SER A 86 14.29 -16.01 10.23
C SER A 86 13.63 -14.77 9.63
N GLN A 87 13.25 -13.79 10.45
CA GLN A 87 12.75 -12.50 10.00
C GLN A 87 13.81 -11.72 9.24
N LEU A 88 15.07 -11.71 9.69
CA LEU A 88 16.18 -11.10 8.96
C LEU A 88 16.41 -11.79 7.61
N ARG A 89 16.37 -13.13 7.57
CA ARG A 89 16.44 -13.88 6.31
C ARG A 89 15.26 -13.58 5.38
N ALA A 90 14.05 -13.54 5.92
CA ALA A 90 12.84 -13.23 5.16
C ALA A 90 12.85 -11.78 4.63
N ALA A 91 13.32 -10.82 5.41
CA ALA A 91 13.48 -9.42 5.02
C ALA A 91 14.57 -9.26 3.95
N GLY A 92 15.72 -9.93 4.12
CA GLY A 92 16.82 -9.90 3.16
C GLY A 92 16.42 -10.43 1.78
N GLY A 93 15.61 -11.50 1.72
CA GLY A 93 15.08 -12.02 0.45
C GLY A 93 14.16 -11.03 -0.28
N ARG A 94 13.35 -10.26 0.46
CA ARG A 94 12.50 -9.22 -0.14
C ARG A 94 13.34 -8.08 -0.73
N MET A 95 14.35 -7.63 0.01
CA MET A 95 15.23 -6.53 -0.43
C MET A 95 16.10 -6.91 -1.62
N SER A 96 16.54 -8.17 -1.73
CA SER A 96 17.34 -8.63 -2.87
C SER A 96 16.51 -8.88 -4.13
N SER A 97 15.23 -9.28 -3.99
CA SER A 97 14.34 -9.52 -5.13
C SER A 97 13.74 -8.24 -5.75
N GLY A 98 13.73 -7.13 -5.01
CA GLY A 98 13.24 -5.83 -5.47
C GLY A 98 14.20 -5.17 -6.45
N LYS A 99 14.30 -5.70 -7.67
CA LYS A 99 15.00 -5.02 -8.77
C LYS A 99 14.35 -3.66 -8.98
N ALA A 100 15.15 -2.60 -8.86
CA ALA A 100 14.68 -1.24 -9.00
C ALA A 100 14.03 -1.04 -10.38
N THR A 101 12.74 -0.70 -10.39
CA THR A 101 11.97 -0.44 -11.63
C THR A 101 12.20 0.97 -12.18
N ASN A 102 13.01 1.79 -11.51
CA ASN A 102 13.38 3.13 -11.95
C ASN A 102 14.57 3.09 -12.93
N VAL A 103 14.33 2.53 -14.11
CA VAL A 103 15.28 2.55 -15.25
C VAL A 103 15.25 3.91 -15.96
N ASP A 104 14.28 4.77 -15.64
CA ASP A 104 14.00 6.01 -16.36
C ASP A 104 15.11 7.06 -16.22
N SER A 105 15.81 7.01 -15.09
CA SER A 105 16.93 7.88 -14.77
C SER A 105 18.21 7.50 -15.50
N CYS A 106 18.30 6.29 -16.06
CA CYS A 106 19.46 5.84 -16.81
C CYS A 106 19.62 6.63 -18.12
N ARG A 107 20.87 6.80 -18.55
CA ARG A 107 21.23 7.46 -19.81
C ARG A 107 21.65 6.44 -20.86
N ASP A 108 21.42 6.77 -22.12
CA ASP A 108 21.95 6.03 -23.27
C ASP A 108 23.39 6.48 -23.60
N LEU A 109 24.01 5.85 -24.60
CA LEU A 109 25.35 6.22 -25.09
C LEU A 109 25.40 7.61 -25.74
N SER A 110 24.24 8.19 -26.05
CA SER A 110 24.12 9.57 -26.58
C SER A 110 23.94 10.61 -25.47
N GLY A 111 23.84 10.18 -24.21
CA GLY A 111 23.67 11.04 -23.03
C GLY A 111 22.23 11.46 -22.74
N ARG A 112 21.24 10.97 -23.50
CA ARG A 112 19.81 11.20 -23.30
C ARG A 112 19.26 10.24 -22.25
N ARG A 113 18.27 10.67 -21.47
CA ARG A 113 17.63 9.81 -20.46
C ARG A 113 16.63 8.87 -21.13
N LEU A 114 16.55 7.62 -20.66
CA LEU A 114 15.60 6.65 -21.19
C LEU A 114 14.14 7.12 -21.05
N GLY A 115 13.83 7.91 -20.01
CA GLY A 115 12.50 8.52 -19.87
C GLY A 115 12.14 9.50 -20.96
N THR A 116 13.06 10.39 -21.32
CA THR A 116 12.82 11.36 -22.39
C THR A 116 12.59 10.69 -23.75
N ILE A 117 13.25 9.54 -23.98
CA ILE A 117 13.06 8.75 -25.21
C ILE A 117 11.69 8.09 -25.21
N LYS A 118 11.28 7.46 -24.10
CA LYS A 118 9.95 6.83 -23.97
C LYS A 118 8.81 7.84 -24.08
N GLU A 119 8.98 9.04 -23.52
CA GLU A 119 8.00 10.11 -23.63
C GLU A 119 7.85 10.58 -25.07
N ALA A 120 8.96 10.79 -25.79
CA ALA A 120 8.94 11.16 -27.19
C ALA A 120 8.29 10.07 -28.07
N GLN A 121 8.59 8.79 -27.82
CA GLN A 121 7.96 7.66 -28.49
C GLN A 121 6.45 7.62 -28.26
N ARG A 122 6.01 7.76 -27.00
CA ARG A 122 4.58 7.82 -26.67
C ARG A 122 3.88 8.98 -27.37
N GLN A 123 4.53 10.14 -27.46
CA GLN A 123 3.96 11.29 -28.17
C GLN A 123 3.85 11.03 -29.68
N ALA A 124 4.84 10.39 -30.30
CA ALA A 124 4.79 10.00 -31.70
C ALA A 124 3.65 8.99 -31.97
N GLU A 125 3.54 7.94 -31.15
CA GLU A 125 2.47 6.95 -31.24
C GLU A 125 1.07 7.57 -31.09
N LEU A 126 0.92 8.58 -30.21
CA LEU A 126 -0.34 9.31 -30.07
C LEU A 126 -0.69 10.09 -31.34
N LEU A 127 0.27 10.84 -31.90
CA LEU A 127 0.05 11.59 -33.14
C LEU A 127 -0.26 10.66 -34.32
N GLU A 128 0.37 9.49 -34.38
CA GLU A 128 0.11 8.47 -35.41
C GLU A 128 -1.28 7.81 -35.24
N SER A 129 -1.75 7.65 -34.00
CA SER A 129 -3.06 7.04 -33.70
C SER A 129 -4.24 8.02 -33.72
N GLU A 130 -3.99 9.33 -33.61
CA GLU A 130 -5.01 10.39 -33.71
C GLU A 130 -5.97 10.25 -34.92
N PRO A 131 -5.51 10.05 -36.17
CA PRO A 131 -6.42 9.94 -37.32
C PRO A 131 -7.34 8.70 -37.23
N ALA A 132 -6.82 7.58 -36.74
CA ALA A 132 -7.61 6.36 -36.55
C ALA A 132 -8.66 6.56 -35.45
N LEU A 133 -8.28 7.17 -34.33
CA LEU A 133 -9.21 7.49 -33.24
C LEU A 133 -10.27 8.50 -33.66
N ARG A 134 -9.91 9.53 -34.44
CA ARG A 134 -10.87 10.50 -35.01
C ARG A 134 -11.84 9.83 -35.98
N ALA A 135 -11.39 8.94 -36.85
CA ALA A 135 -12.26 8.21 -37.76
C ALA A 135 -13.25 7.30 -37.00
N GLN A 136 -12.78 6.61 -35.95
CA GLN A 136 -13.65 5.80 -35.09
C GLN A 136 -14.66 6.65 -34.31
N ALA A 137 -14.24 7.79 -33.75
CA ALA A 137 -15.13 8.71 -33.07
C ALA A 137 -16.22 9.25 -34.01
N GLN A 138 -15.85 9.67 -35.22
CA GLN A 138 -16.81 10.13 -36.23
C GLN A 138 -17.77 9.01 -36.67
N ALA A 139 -17.28 7.78 -36.83
CA ALA A 139 -18.14 6.64 -37.14
C ALA A 139 -19.14 6.34 -36.00
N ALA A 140 -18.69 6.42 -34.75
CA ALA A 140 -19.54 6.23 -33.59
C ALA A 140 -20.57 7.36 -33.42
N GLU A 141 -20.20 8.61 -33.69
CA GLU A 141 -21.12 9.74 -33.70
C GLU A 141 -22.17 9.61 -34.79
N LYS A 142 -21.76 9.25 -36.02
CA LYS A 142 -22.69 8.99 -37.12
C LYS A 142 -23.66 7.85 -36.79
N ALA A 143 -23.16 6.75 -36.23
CA ALA A 143 -24.02 5.63 -35.81
C ALA A 143 -24.99 6.01 -34.68
N LYS A 144 -24.56 6.88 -33.75
CA LYS A 144 -25.44 7.41 -32.70
C LYS A 144 -26.51 8.34 -33.28
N LEU A 145 -26.14 9.23 -34.20
CA LEU A 145 -27.08 10.11 -34.89
C LEU A 145 -28.11 9.29 -35.67
N GLU A 146 -27.67 8.31 -36.46
CA GLU A 146 -28.57 7.43 -37.20
C GLU A 146 -29.49 6.63 -36.27
N ALA A 147 -28.97 6.12 -35.15
CA ALA A 147 -29.79 5.42 -34.15
C ALA A 147 -30.82 6.34 -33.48
N LEU A 148 -30.48 7.61 -33.24
CA LEU A 148 -31.41 8.61 -32.73
C LEU A 148 -32.46 9.00 -33.78
N GLU A 149 -32.07 9.19 -35.04
CA GLU A 149 -32.97 9.48 -36.15
C GLU A 149 -33.98 8.35 -36.36
N ARG A 150 -33.54 7.08 -36.30
CA ARG A 150 -34.42 5.91 -36.34
C ARG A 150 -35.40 5.86 -35.16
N LYS A 151 -34.96 6.23 -33.95
CA LYS A 151 -35.83 6.27 -32.77
C LYS A 151 -36.82 7.44 -32.80
N LEU A 152 -36.45 8.54 -33.44
CA LEU A 152 -37.29 9.73 -33.61
C LEU A 152 -38.20 9.67 -34.85
N GLY A 153 -38.12 8.60 -35.65
CA GLY A 153 -39.07 8.32 -36.73
C GLY A 153 -38.97 9.23 -37.96
N ILE A 154 -37.86 9.96 -38.12
CA ILE A 154 -37.64 10.85 -39.27
C ILE A 154 -37.07 10.03 -40.44
N ASN A 155 -37.90 9.20 -41.06
CA ASN A 155 -37.55 8.60 -42.35
C ASN A 155 -37.81 9.62 -43.46
N ALA A 156 -36.75 10.08 -44.13
CA ALA A 156 -36.82 10.99 -45.28
C ALA A 156 -37.59 10.44 -46.50
N ALA A 157 -38.13 9.22 -46.43
CA ALA A 157 -38.90 8.56 -47.48
C ALA A 157 -40.43 8.70 -47.33
N GLU A 158 -40.97 9.17 -46.21
CA GLU A 158 -42.42 9.38 -46.01
C GLU A 158 -42.78 10.83 -45.64
N SER A 159 -42.13 11.79 -46.29
CA SER A 159 -42.54 13.21 -46.26
C SER A 159 -42.96 13.71 -47.65
N SER A 160 -43.71 12.89 -48.36
CA SER A 160 -44.48 13.29 -49.53
C SER A 160 -45.95 12.95 -49.26
N GLU A 161 -46.63 13.89 -48.60
CA GLU A 161 -48.09 14.11 -48.51
C GLU A 161 -48.51 14.59 -47.10
N ASP A 162 -47.93 15.70 -46.62
CA ASP A 162 -48.66 16.90 -46.20
C ASP A 162 -47.63 17.99 -45.80
N GLY A 163 -47.94 19.26 -46.07
CA GLY A 163 -46.95 20.32 -46.24
C GLY A 163 -46.20 20.79 -44.97
N SER A 164 -44.87 20.63 -44.95
CA SER A 164 -43.92 21.72 -44.63
C SER A 164 -42.47 21.30 -44.87
N LYS A 165 -41.94 21.56 -46.07
CA LYS A 165 -40.49 21.56 -46.30
C LYS A 165 -39.90 22.82 -45.68
N ARG A 166 -39.33 22.74 -44.48
CA ARG A 166 -38.33 23.74 -44.03
C ARG A 166 -36.95 23.12 -44.17
N LYS A 167 -36.15 23.71 -45.07
CA LYS A 167 -34.71 23.46 -45.12
C LYS A 167 -34.12 23.84 -43.76
N ILE A 168 -33.15 23.08 -43.29
CA ILE A 168 -32.48 23.29 -41.98
C ILE A 168 -31.79 24.67 -41.88
N GLU A 169 -31.61 25.36 -43.02
CA GLU A 169 -31.06 26.71 -43.11
C GLU A 169 -32.06 27.82 -42.70
N ASP A 170 -33.37 27.54 -42.61
CA ASP A 170 -34.43 28.50 -42.24
C ASP A 170 -35.15 28.09 -40.93
N VAL A 171 -34.42 27.58 -39.94
CA VAL A 171 -34.96 27.47 -38.58
C VAL A 171 -34.82 28.82 -37.89
N ASP A 172 -35.80 29.68 -38.12
CA ASP A 172 -35.88 31.00 -37.51
C ASP A 172 -36.04 30.86 -35.99
N LEU A 173 -34.91 30.96 -35.27
CA LEU A 173 -34.80 30.79 -33.81
C LEU A 173 -35.80 31.66 -33.05
N ALA A 174 -36.20 32.79 -33.64
CA ALA A 174 -37.20 33.71 -33.11
C ALA A 174 -38.64 33.14 -33.10
N GLU A 175 -39.00 32.28 -34.05
CA GLU A 175 -40.35 31.71 -34.16
C GLU A 175 -40.54 30.54 -33.18
N LEU A 176 -39.50 29.73 -32.97
CA LEU A 176 -39.46 28.69 -31.95
C LEU A 176 -39.43 29.26 -30.53
N ALA A 177 -38.74 30.39 -30.32
CA ALA A 177 -38.75 31.10 -29.03
C ALA A 177 -40.11 31.76 -28.71
N ARG A 178 -40.89 32.13 -29.75
CA ARG A 178 -42.26 32.68 -29.59
C ARG A 178 -43.29 31.61 -29.25
N LYS A 179 -43.16 30.40 -29.80
CA LYS A 179 -43.84 29.20 -29.28
C LYS A 179 -43.14 28.76 -28.00
N LYS A 180 -43.35 29.50 -26.90
CA LYS A 180 -43.00 29.04 -25.55
C LYS A 180 -43.84 27.82 -25.21
N HIS A 181 -43.37 26.64 -25.62
CA HIS A 181 -43.87 25.38 -25.09
C HIS A 181 -43.52 25.38 -23.61
N LYS A 182 -44.50 25.72 -22.76
CA LYS A 182 -44.34 25.74 -21.32
C LYS A 182 -44.07 24.29 -20.92
N PHE A 183 -42.82 24.02 -20.57
CA PHE A 183 -42.35 22.69 -20.23
C PHE A 183 -42.97 22.30 -18.89
N GLU A 184 -44.16 21.70 -18.95
CA GLU A 184 -44.97 21.25 -17.81
C GLU A 184 -44.70 19.76 -17.51
N ASP A 185 -43.47 19.28 -17.77
CA ASP A 185 -43.07 17.95 -17.35
C ASP A 185 -42.59 18.01 -15.89
N ASN A 186 -43.55 17.93 -14.96
CA ASN A 186 -43.29 17.90 -13.52
C ASN A 186 -42.31 16.78 -13.15
N LYS A 187 -42.34 15.66 -13.87
CA LYS A 187 -41.48 14.51 -13.63
C LYS A 187 -40.02 14.83 -13.96
N PHE A 188 -39.76 15.50 -15.09
CA PHE A 188 -38.41 15.93 -15.43
C PHE A 188 -37.84 16.97 -14.45
N LEU A 189 -38.68 17.87 -13.94
CA LEU A 189 -38.27 18.86 -12.94
C LEU A 189 -37.93 18.20 -11.59
N GLU A 190 -38.71 17.19 -11.19
CA GLU A 190 -38.43 16.38 -10.00
C GLU A 190 -37.15 15.55 -10.17
N GLU A 191 -37.00 14.83 -11.28
CA GLU A 191 -35.80 14.04 -11.59
C GLU A 191 -34.54 14.94 -11.66
N SER A 192 -34.64 16.12 -12.28
CA SER A 192 -33.55 17.08 -12.34
C SER A 192 -33.19 17.64 -10.96
N ARG A 193 -34.18 17.88 -10.09
CA ARG A 193 -33.94 18.30 -8.70
C ARG A 193 -33.26 17.20 -7.91
N GLU A 194 -33.73 15.96 -8.03
CA GLU A 194 -33.17 14.80 -7.34
C GLU A 194 -31.72 14.52 -7.78
N ILE A 195 -31.42 14.60 -9.07
CA ILE A 195 -30.04 14.46 -9.58
C ILE A 195 -29.14 15.57 -9.00
N ASN A 196 -29.61 16.82 -8.98
CA ASN A 196 -28.84 17.93 -8.44
C ASN A 196 -28.60 17.81 -6.93
N ASP A 197 -29.60 17.33 -6.17
CA ASP A 197 -29.47 17.10 -4.73
C ASP A 197 -28.56 15.91 -4.41
N ASN A 198 -28.59 14.87 -5.24
CA ASN A 198 -27.65 13.74 -5.15
C ASN A 198 -26.20 14.17 -5.43
N VAL A 199 -25.96 15.02 -6.43
CA VAL A 199 -24.62 15.58 -6.69
C VAL A 199 -24.15 16.49 -5.55
N ARG A 200 -25.01 17.37 -5.04
CA ARG A 200 -24.69 18.27 -3.91
C ARG A 200 -24.41 17.51 -2.61
N SER A 201 -25.19 16.47 -2.32
CA SER A 201 -24.96 15.61 -1.16
C SER A 201 -23.67 14.80 -1.29
N ALA A 202 -23.36 14.25 -2.47
CA ALA A 202 -22.10 13.54 -2.73
C ALA A 202 -20.87 14.46 -2.59
N VAL A 203 -20.92 15.67 -3.15
CA VAL A 203 -19.83 16.66 -3.04
C VAL A 203 -19.66 17.13 -1.59
N SER A 204 -20.76 17.41 -0.88
CA SER A 204 -20.67 17.81 0.54
C SER A 204 -20.13 16.69 1.43
N ALA A 205 -20.55 15.44 1.21
CA ALA A 205 -20.00 14.26 1.86
C ALA A 205 -18.50 14.08 1.55
N ALA A 206 -18.10 14.24 0.29
CA ALA A 206 -16.69 14.17 -0.13
C ALA A 206 -15.83 15.28 0.51
N LEU A 207 -16.34 16.51 0.60
CA LEU A 207 -15.65 17.63 1.27
C LEU A 207 -15.54 17.39 2.78
N LEU A 208 -16.58 16.85 3.42
CA LEU A 208 -16.54 16.49 4.84
C LEU A 208 -15.57 15.33 5.10
N LEU A 209 -15.52 14.32 4.24
CA LEU A 209 -14.53 13.24 4.30
C LEU A 209 -13.11 13.76 4.08
N LYS A 210 -12.91 14.70 3.14
CA LYS A 210 -11.62 15.37 2.92
C LYS A 210 -11.20 16.20 4.13
N LYS A 211 -12.14 16.92 4.77
CA LYS A 211 -11.89 17.69 6.00
C LYS A 211 -11.59 16.77 7.19
N LYS A 212 -12.34 15.67 7.37
CA LYS A 212 -12.07 14.64 8.37
C LYS A 212 -10.73 13.94 8.14
N LYS A 213 -10.34 13.68 6.89
CA LYS A 213 -9.03 13.12 6.53
C LYS A 213 -7.91 14.13 6.80
N LYS A 214 -8.12 15.42 6.52
CA LYS A 214 -7.15 16.50 6.82
C LYS A 214 -7.01 16.75 8.34
N ALA A 215 -8.10 16.61 9.10
CA ALA A 215 -8.08 16.66 10.57
C ALA A 215 -7.42 15.41 11.18
N LYS A 216 -7.68 14.21 10.65
CA LYS A 216 -6.98 12.98 11.05
C LYS A 216 -5.49 13.00 10.69
N SER A 217 -5.08 13.65 9.60
CA SER A 217 -3.66 13.83 9.27
C SER A 217 -2.97 14.91 10.10
N ALA A 218 -3.72 15.80 10.75
CA ALA A 218 -3.17 16.81 11.65
C ALA A 218 -3.13 16.36 13.12
N GLY A 219 -3.76 15.22 13.47
CA GLY A 219 -3.94 14.78 14.86
C GLY A 219 -3.45 13.35 15.17
N ASN A 220 -2.58 12.75 14.36
CA ASN A 220 -2.09 11.39 14.65
C ASN A 220 -0.59 11.21 14.34
N GLU A 221 0.26 11.68 15.25
CA GLU A 221 1.40 10.88 15.68
C GLU A 221 0.89 9.83 16.67
N LYS A 222 1.19 8.55 16.39
CA LYS A 222 0.88 7.31 17.14
C LYS A 222 -0.35 6.49 16.71
N GLY A 223 -0.09 5.63 15.72
CA GLY A 223 -0.19 4.18 15.95
C GLY A 223 -1.48 3.45 15.55
N LYS A 224 -1.32 2.55 14.56
CA LYS A 224 -2.14 1.36 14.23
C LYS A 224 -3.62 1.57 13.87
N GLU A 225 -3.91 1.44 12.56
CA GLU A 225 -4.99 0.61 12.00
C GLU A 225 -4.94 0.69 10.47
N LYS A 226 -4.44 -0.36 9.81
CA LYS A 226 -4.21 -0.39 8.35
C LYS A 226 -4.59 -1.73 7.72
N ALA A 227 -5.58 -2.43 8.27
CA ALA A 227 -5.93 -3.80 7.85
C ALA A 227 -7.33 -3.97 7.22
N VAL A 228 -8.22 -2.97 7.26
CA VAL A 228 -9.63 -3.16 6.85
C VAL A 228 -10.01 -2.46 5.54
N VAL A 229 -9.12 -1.64 4.97
CA VAL A 229 -9.44 -0.81 3.78
C VAL A 229 -9.02 -1.48 2.46
N ASP A 230 -8.10 -2.45 2.49
CA ASP A 230 -7.57 -3.06 1.26
C ASP A 230 -8.52 -4.09 0.62
N GLU A 231 -9.35 -4.81 1.38
CA GLU A 231 -10.25 -5.84 0.80
C GLU A 231 -11.38 -5.26 -0.06
N LYS A 232 -11.95 -4.12 0.31
CA LYS A 232 -13.05 -3.50 -0.48
C LYS A 232 -12.58 -2.81 -1.75
N THR A 233 -11.30 -2.43 -1.82
CA THR A 233 -10.74 -1.70 -2.97
C THR A 233 -10.25 -2.67 -4.06
N GLU A 234 -9.86 -3.88 -3.69
CA GLU A 234 -9.52 -4.97 -4.61
C GLU A 234 -10.75 -5.55 -5.33
N GLN A 235 -11.85 -5.75 -4.62
CA GLN A 235 -13.08 -6.33 -5.22
C GLN A 235 -13.74 -5.40 -6.26
N ALA A 236 -13.64 -4.08 -6.08
CA ALA A 236 -14.17 -3.11 -7.05
C ALA A 236 -13.33 -3.05 -8.35
N LYS A 237 -12.01 -3.27 -8.27
CA LYS A 237 -11.11 -3.25 -9.44
C LYS A 237 -11.18 -4.53 -10.28
N LYS A 238 -11.55 -5.67 -9.67
CA LYS A 238 -11.74 -6.94 -10.39
C LYS A 238 -13.03 -6.93 -11.23
N ALA A 239 -14.11 -6.36 -10.70
CA ALA A 239 -15.40 -6.29 -11.41
C ALA A 239 -15.40 -5.32 -12.61
N GLU A 240 -14.51 -4.31 -12.61
CA GLU A 240 -14.38 -3.36 -13.72
C GLU A 240 -13.53 -3.93 -14.88
N LYS A 241 -12.59 -4.85 -14.57
CA LYS A 241 -11.70 -5.44 -15.57
C LYS A 241 -12.36 -6.54 -16.41
N ASP A 242 -13.33 -7.27 -15.84
CA ASP A 242 -14.07 -8.33 -16.56
C ASP A 242 -15.16 -7.79 -17.52
N ARG A 243 -15.42 -6.47 -17.55
CA ARG A 243 -16.43 -5.86 -18.43
C ARG A 243 -15.88 -5.22 -19.70
N LEU A 244 -14.57 -5.22 -19.91
CA LEU A 244 -13.91 -4.44 -20.98
C LEU A 244 -13.08 -5.26 -21.99
N ASP A 245 -13.14 -6.59 -21.96
CA ASP A 245 -12.49 -7.41 -23.00
C ASP A 245 -13.46 -7.67 -24.16
N MET A 246 -13.35 -6.83 -25.19
CA MET A 246 -13.96 -7.04 -26.50
C MET A 246 -13.27 -8.24 -27.18
N PRO A 247 -14.00 -9.20 -27.78
CA PRO A 247 -13.39 -10.37 -28.38
C PRO A 247 -12.52 -9.99 -29.60
N PRO A 248 -11.37 -10.65 -29.81
CA PRO A 248 -10.49 -10.36 -30.94
C PRO A 248 -11.17 -10.70 -32.29
N PRO A 249 -10.82 -10.00 -33.38
CA PRO A 249 -11.40 -10.26 -34.70
C PRO A 249 -10.93 -11.62 -35.23
N VAL A 250 -11.88 -12.34 -35.82
CA VAL A 250 -11.69 -13.66 -36.43
C VAL A 250 -10.75 -13.53 -37.64
N ALA A 251 -9.64 -14.26 -37.62
CA ALA A 251 -8.73 -14.34 -38.76
C ALA A 251 -9.45 -15.03 -39.93
N ALA A 252 -9.66 -14.29 -41.01
CA ALA A 252 -10.10 -14.85 -42.28
C ALA A 252 -8.97 -15.71 -42.87
N GLY A 253 -9.27 -16.98 -43.12
CA GLY A 253 -8.38 -17.89 -43.81
C GLY A 253 -8.13 -17.43 -45.25
N ALA A 254 -6.87 -17.45 -45.66
CA ALA A 254 -6.48 -17.50 -47.05
C ALA A 254 -5.67 -18.79 -47.25
N ALA A 255 -6.35 -19.79 -47.80
CA ALA A 255 -5.69 -20.89 -48.49
C ALA A 255 -5.16 -20.36 -49.82
N THR A 256 -3.85 -20.47 -50.07
CA THR A 256 -3.33 -20.72 -51.41
C THR A 256 -2.07 -21.56 -51.33
N THR A 257 -2.14 -22.67 -52.05
CA THR A 257 -1.14 -23.70 -52.36
C THR A 257 0.14 -23.19 -53.02
N ALA A 258 1.29 -23.72 -52.61
CA ALA A 258 2.31 -24.43 -53.42
C ALA A 258 3.58 -24.61 -52.59
#